data_AF-A0A1G9CUS8-F1
#
_entry.id   AF-A0A1G9CUS8-F1
#
_cell.length_a   1.000
_cell.length_b   1.000
_cell.length_c   1.000
_cell.angle_alpha   90.00
_cell.angle_beta   90.00
_cell.angle_gamma   90.00
#
_symmetry.space_group_name_H-M   'P 1'
#
loop_
_entity.id
_entity.type
_entity.pdbx_description
1 polymer ?
#
loop_
_entity_poly.entity_id
_entity_poly.type
_entity_poly.pdbx_seq_one_letter_code
_entity_poly.pdbx_strand_id
1 'polypeptide(L)'
;MNPGHFLHLHYMWVSPPLEAKIRYDLVRGGVPSILAAVISGFVVLFLDGDLMIAKLFLGIGALCLLTAGSYLPAGRRSLSAGYVNLTIAAQVRRPLLALVIITAVLMGIAYLPLVIHATEPTDVSTVSLVVAMLVPVVILFLVVMNYLIVRRSLPPAPAILHRYGLSGEILGPPTQSGPPAGPPRRWGPPQA
;
A
#
# COMPACT_ATOMS: atom_id res chain seq x y z
N MET A 1 -25.67 -29.63 -2.65
CA MET A 1 -24.59 -28.69 -3.01
C MET A 1 -25.21 -27.31 -3.15
N ASN A 2 -24.91 -26.39 -2.23
CA ASN A 2 -25.47 -25.03 -2.24
C ASN A 2 -24.70 -24.16 -3.25
N PRO A 3 -25.32 -23.69 -4.35
CA PRO A 3 -24.71 -22.72 -5.24
C PRO A 3 -25.09 -21.32 -4.74
N GLY A 4 -24.33 -20.74 -3.79
CA GLY A 4 -24.83 -19.50 -3.18
C GLY A 4 -23.85 -18.62 -2.39
N HIS A 5 -22.55 -18.92 -2.39
CA HIS A 5 -21.57 -18.06 -1.70
C HIS A 5 -20.46 -17.60 -2.65
N PHE A 6 -20.84 -16.97 -3.77
CA PHE A 6 -19.91 -16.08 -4.44
C PHE A 6 -19.79 -14.82 -3.58
N LEU A 7 -18.58 -14.54 -3.07
CA LEU A 7 -18.25 -13.25 -2.45
C LEU A 7 -18.69 -12.14 -3.42
N HIS A 8 -19.74 -11.42 -3.06
CA HIS A 8 -20.36 -10.43 -3.93
C HIS A 8 -19.30 -9.36 -4.23
N LEU A 9 -18.90 -9.25 -5.50
CA LEU A 9 -18.03 -8.19 -5.98
C LEU A 9 -18.84 -6.89 -5.89
N HIS A 10 -18.59 -6.10 -4.85
CA HIS A 10 -19.24 -4.80 -4.67
C HIS A 10 -18.45 -3.77 -5.48
N TYR A 11 -19.15 -3.09 -6.38
CA TYR A 11 -18.55 -2.07 -7.25
C TYR A 11 -19.05 -0.69 -6.82
N MET A 12 -18.15 0.27 -6.82
CA MET A 12 -18.48 1.68 -6.63
C MET A 12 -18.12 2.43 -7.92
N TRP A 13 -19.06 3.17 -8.48
CA TRP A 13 -18.78 4.02 -9.63
C TRP A 13 -17.86 5.17 -9.22
N VAL A 14 -16.87 5.46 -10.06
CA VAL A 14 -15.87 6.50 -9.88
C VAL A 14 -15.73 7.26 -11.19
N SER A 15 -15.76 8.59 -11.11
CA SER A 15 -15.62 9.43 -12.29
C SER A 15 -14.22 9.28 -12.92
N PRO A 16 -14.08 9.38 -14.26
CA PRO A 16 -12.78 9.33 -14.93
C PRO A 16 -11.68 10.24 -14.32
N PRO A 17 -11.95 11.51 -13.93
CA PRO A 17 -10.91 12.34 -13.29
C PRO A 17 -10.52 11.84 -11.89
N LEU A 18 -11.44 11.27 -11.12
CA LEU A 18 -11.14 10.68 -9.81
C LEU A 18 -10.35 9.37 -9.97
N GLU A 19 -10.68 8.55 -10.97
CA GLU A 19 -9.92 7.34 -11.30
C GLU A 19 -8.48 7.67 -11.68
N ALA A 20 -8.26 8.66 -12.56
CA ALA A 20 -6.93 9.10 -12.95
C ALA A 20 -6.12 9.59 -11.74
N LYS A 21 -6.75 10.34 -10.84
CA LYS A 21 -6.11 10.81 -9.60
C LYS A 21 -5.70 9.67 -8.67
N ILE A 22 -6.59 8.70 -8.43
CA ILE A 22 -6.28 7.53 -7.60
C ILE A 22 -5.14 6.72 -8.23
N ARG A 23 -5.15 6.50 -9.56
CA ARG A 23 -4.06 5.82 -10.27
C ARG A 23 -2.74 6.56 -10.10
N TYR A 24 -2.75 7.89 -10.21
CA TYR A 24 -1.57 8.72 -10.02
C TYR A 24 -1.03 8.63 -8.59
N ASP A 25 -1.88 8.76 -7.58
CA ASP A 25 -1.49 8.70 -6.17
C ASP A 25 -0.92 7.32 -5.80
N LEU A 26 -1.50 6.23 -6.33
CA LEU A 26 -0.98 4.86 -6.15
C LEU A 26 0.42 4.68 -6.75
N VAL A 27 0.66 5.18 -7.97
CA VAL A 27 1.98 5.08 -8.63
C VAL A 27 3.00 5.96 -7.91
N ARG A 28 2.62 7.19 -7.57
CA ARG A 28 3.48 8.14 -6.87
C ARG A 28 3.90 7.64 -5.49
N GLY A 29 3.05 6.87 -4.80
CA GLY A 29 3.40 6.18 -3.57
C GLY A 29 4.29 4.96 -3.78
N GLY A 30 3.95 4.11 -4.75
CA GLY A 30 4.60 2.79 -4.91
C GLY A 30 6.01 2.85 -5.50
N VAL A 31 6.23 3.69 -6.51
CA VAL A 31 7.52 3.75 -7.22
C VAL A 31 8.69 4.16 -6.31
N PRO A 32 8.59 5.23 -5.48
CA PRO A 32 9.65 5.57 -4.54
C PRO A 32 9.93 4.45 -3.54
N SER A 33 8.90 3.74 -3.08
CA SER A 33 9.06 2.62 -2.16
C SER A 33 9.82 1.45 -2.80
N ILE A 34 9.56 1.14 -4.07
CA ILE A 34 10.29 0.11 -4.82
C ILE A 34 11.76 0.51 -4.97
N LEU A 35 12.01 1.76 -5.37
CA LEU A 35 13.37 2.26 -5.55
C LEU A 35 14.15 2.24 -4.22
N ALA A 36 13.52 2.70 -3.14
CA ALA A 36 14.09 2.65 -1.80
C ALA A 36 14.36 1.21 -1.34
N ALA A 37 13.50 0.24 -1.66
CA ALA A 37 13.75 -1.15 -1.33
C ALA A 37 14.98 -1.72 -2.04
N VAL A 38 15.17 -1.39 -3.33
CA VAL A 38 16.36 -1.81 -4.09
C VAL A 38 17.63 -1.17 -3.52
N ILE A 39 17.58 0.13 -3.23
CA ILE A 39 18.71 0.85 -2.64
C ILE A 39 19.04 0.28 -1.26
N SER A 40 18.04 0.08 -0.39
CA SER A 40 18.24 -0.53 0.93
C SER A 40 18.81 -1.93 0.82
N GLY A 41 18.33 -2.75 -0.12
CA GLY A 41 18.88 -4.08 -0.38
C GLY A 41 20.36 -4.02 -0.78
N PHE A 42 20.74 -3.08 -1.64
CA PHE A 42 22.13 -2.84 -2.01
C PHE A 42 22.95 -2.43 -0.78
N VAL A 43 22.50 -1.43 0.00
CA VAL A 43 23.16 -0.97 1.23
C VAL A 43 23.41 -2.12 2.21
N VAL A 44 22.44 -3.02 2.40
CA VAL A 44 22.56 -4.17 3.29
C VAL A 44 23.68 -5.12 2.88
N LEU A 45 23.96 -5.27 1.58
CA LEU A 45 25.07 -6.08 1.09
C LEU A 45 26.44 -5.49 1.45
N PHE A 46 26.55 -4.17 1.57
CA PHE A 46 27.80 -3.46 1.92
C PHE A 46 27.99 -3.22 3.42
N LEU A 47 27.03 -3.59 4.26
CA LEU A 47 27.24 -3.56 5.72
C LEU A 47 28.38 -4.52 6.11
N ASP A 48 28.97 -4.31 7.29
CA ASP A 48 30.07 -5.15 7.76
C ASP A 48 29.65 -6.61 7.99
N GLY A 49 30.61 -7.53 7.86
CA GLY A 49 30.42 -8.97 8.04
C GLY A 49 29.81 -9.32 9.40
N ASP A 50 30.26 -8.65 10.47
CA ASP A 50 29.86 -8.96 11.86
C ASP A 50 28.40 -8.61 12.19
N LEU A 51 27.69 -7.98 11.26
CA LEU A 51 26.28 -7.64 11.35
C LEU A 51 25.36 -8.70 10.70
N MET A 52 25.79 -9.96 10.55
CA MET A 52 25.01 -11.02 9.85
C MET A 52 23.53 -11.09 10.25
N ILE A 53 23.24 -11.05 11.56
CA ILE A 53 21.85 -11.11 12.06
C ILE A 53 21.08 -9.86 11.66
N ALA A 54 21.67 -8.67 11.83
CA ALA A 54 21.04 -7.42 11.42
C ALA A 54 20.81 -7.39 9.90
N LYS A 55 21.79 -7.81 9.09
CA LYS A 55 21.68 -7.92 7.63
C LYS A 55 20.52 -8.80 7.21
N LEU A 56 20.32 -9.95 7.85
CA LEU A 56 19.19 -10.84 7.56
C LEU A 56 17.86 -10.11 7.77
N PHE A 57 17.67 -9.48 8.93
CA PHE A 57 16.43 -8.78 9.24
C PHE A 57 16.22 -7.52 8.38
N LEU A 58 17.28 -6.76 8.09
CA LEU A 58 17.21 -5.61 7.18
C LEU A 58 16.88 -6.07 5.75
N GLY A 59 17.45 -7.19 5.30
CA GLY A 59 17.14 -7.79 3.99
C GLY A 59 15.68 -8.22 3.88
N ILE A 60 15.15 -8.90 4.92
CA ILE A 60 13.72 -9.25 4.99
C ILE A 60 12.87 -7.96 5.01
N GLY A 61 13.26 -6.94 5.75
CA GLY A 61 12.60 -5.64 5.76
C GLY A 61 12.56 -4.97 4.37
N ALA A 62 13.66 -5.02 3.62
CA ALA A 62 13.72 -4.52 2.26
C ALA A 62 12.81 -5.31 1.31
N LEU A 63 12.72 -6.63 1.46
CA LEU A 63 11.76 -7.47 0.73
C LEU A 63 10.31 -7.11 1.09
N CYS A 64 10.00 -6.87 2.35
CA CYS A 64 8.68 -6.39 2.79
C CYS A 64 8.35 -5.04 2.15
N LEU A 65 9.31 -4.11 2.10
CA LEU A 65 9.14 -2.80 1.46
C LEU A 65 8.93 -2.93 -0.05
N LEU A 66 9.70 -3.79 -0.72
CA LEU A 66 9.54 -4.06 -2.15
C LEU A 66 8.14 -4.62 -2.43
N THR A 67 7.72 -5.57 -1.62
CA THR A 67 6.40 -6.20 -1.69
C THR A 67 5.30 -5.15 -1.50
N ALA A 68 5.39 -4.33 -0.44
CA ALA A 68 4.46 -3.24 -0.17
C ALA A 68 4.40 -2.22 -1.31
N GLY A 69 5.55 -1.82 -1.84
CA GLY A 69 5.67 -0.93 -2.98
C GLY A 69 5.05 -1.51 -4.26
N SER A 70 5.16 -2.82 -4.47
CA SER A 70 4.55 -3.51 -5.63
C SER A 70 3.02 -3.66 -5.54
N TYR A 71 2.48 -3.76 -4.32
CA TYR A 71 1.03 -3.84 -4.09
C TYR A 71 0.27 -2.57 -4.52
N LEU A 72 0.93 -1.41 -4.46
CA LEU A 72 0.36 -0.11 -4.83
C LEU A 72 0.03 -0.01 -6.34
N PRO A 73 0.98 -0.24 -7.27
CA PRO A 73 0.69 -0.34 -8.70
C PRO A 73 -0.26 -1.48 -9.04
N ALA A 74 -0.16 -2.63 -8.35
CA ALA A 74 -1.08 -3.75 -8.54
C ALA A 74 -2.53 -3.37 -8.18
N GLY A 75 -2.71 -2.49 -7.18
CA GLY A 75 -3.98 -1.87 -6.82
C GLY A 75 -4.66 -1.11 -7.96
N ARG A 76 -3.94 -0.69 -9.02
CA ARG A 76 -4.56 -0.12 -10.23
C ARG A 76 -5.50 -1.10 -10.92
N ARG A 77 -5.27 -2.41 -10.78
CA ARG A 77 -6.16 -3.44 -11.32
C ARG A 77 -7.53 -3.48 -10.62
N SER A 78 -7.65 -2.89 -9.42
CA SER A 78 -8.94 -2.71 -8.74
C SER A 78 -9.82 -1.63 -9.38
N LEU A 79 -9.25 -0.81 -10.27
CA LEU A 79 -9.93 0.24 -11.04
C LEU A 79 -10.12 -0.25 -12.47
N SER A 80 -11.37 -0.51 -12.87
CA SER A 80 -11.69 -0.86 -14.26
C SER A 80 -12.84 -0.01 -14.77
N ALA A 81 -12.59 0.75 -15.84
CA ALA A 81 -13.61 1.45 -16.63
C ALA A 81 -14.60 2.30 -15.80
N GLY A 82 -14.10 3.09 -14.83
CA GLY A 82 -14.96 3.91 -13.96
C GLY A 82 -15.59 3.17 -12.79
N TYR A 83 -15.14 1.95 -12.46
CA TYR A 83 -15.58 1.21 -11.27
C TYR A 83 -14.40 0.83 -10.38
N VAL A 84 -14.56 1.03 -9.07
CA VAL A 84 -13.70 0.49 -8.02
C VAL A 84 -14.30 -0.82 -7.54
N ASN A 85 -13.54 -1.89 -7.60
CA ASN A 85 -13.90 -3.13 -6.94
C ASN A 85 -13.52 -3.07 -5.45
N LEU A 86 -14.52 -2.93 -4.58
CA LEU A 86 -14.33 -2.77 -3.13
C LEU A 86 -13.74 -4.03 -2.49
N THR A 87 -14.01 -5.21 -3.04
CA THR A 87 -13.43 -6.46 -2.52
C THR A 87 -11.92 -6.53 -2.80
N ILE A 88 -11.49 -6.15 -4.00
CA ILE A 88 -10.07 -6.08 -4.37
C ILE A 88 -9.38 -4.95 -3.58
N ALA A 89 -10.03 -3.80 -3.41
CA ALA A 89 -9.52 -2.71 -2.58
C ALA A 89 -9.26 -3.15 -1.14
N ALA A 90 -10.20 -3.89 -0.52
CA ALA A 90 -10.01 -4.48 0.79
C ALA A 90 -8.89 -5.54 0.81
N GLN A 91 -8.79 -6.34 -0.26
CA GLN A 91 -7.77 -7.36 -0.43
C GLN A 91 -6.35 -6.80 -0.62
N VAL A 92 -6.20 -5.56 -1.08
CA VAL A 92 -4.91 -4.85 -1.12
C VAL A 92 -4.58 -4.22 0.24
N ARG A 93 -5.58 -3.70 0.96
CA ARG A 93 -5.37 -3.03 2.25
C ARG A 93 -4.95 -3.99 3.38
N ARG A 94 -5.56 -5.18 3.46
CA ARG A 94 -5.25 -6.20 4.49
C ARG A 94 -3.78 -6.67 4.46
N PRO A 95 -3.20 -7.10 3.33
CA PRO A 95 -1.80 -7.52 3.29
C PRO A 95 -0.84 -6.36 3.53
N LEU A 96 -1.16 -5.13 3.12
CA LEU A 96 -0.35 -3.96 3.45
C LEU A 96 -0.32 -3.70 4.97
N LEU A 97 -1.45 -3.83 5.67
CA LEU A 97 -1.47 -3.73 7.13
C LEU A 97 -0.64 -4.85 7.77
N ALA A 98 -0.76 -6.08 7.28
CA ALA A 98 0.05 -7.20 7.75
C ALA A 98 1.55 -6.94 7.54
N LEU A 99 1.94 -6.41 6.37
CA LEU A 99 3.32 -6.02 6.09
C LEU A 99 3.82 -4.92 7.03
N VAL A 100 3.00 -3.92 7.37
CA VAL A 100 3.36 -2.91 8.39
C VAL A 100 3.67 -3.58 9.73
N ILE A 101 2.79 -4.48 10.20
CA ILE A 101 2.95 -5.16 11.49
C ILE A 101 4.20 -6.05 11.47
N ILE A 102 4.37 -6.86 10.43
CA ILE A 102 5.55 -7.73 10.25
C ILE A 102 6.82 -6.89 10.25
N THR A 103 6.85 -5.79 9.48
CA THR A 103 8.01 -4.90 9.40
C THR A 103 8.33 -4.27 10.76
N ALA A 104 7.32 -3.85 11.53
CA ALA A 104 7.52 -3.29 12.87
C ALA A 104 8.09 -4.33 13.85
N VAL A 105 7.61 -5.57 13.79
CA VAL A 105 8.13 -6.68 14.61
C VAL A 105 9.57 -7.01 14.23
N LEU A 106 9.86 -7.14 12.93
CA LEU A 106 11.22 -7.41 12.44
C LEU A 106 12.19 -6.29 12.82
N MET A 107 11.74 -5.03 12.77
CA MET A 107 12.52 -3.89 13.25
C MET A 107 12.86 -4.05 14.73
N GLY A 108 11.86 -4.32 15.58
CA GLY A 108 12.10 -4.53 17.02
C GLY A 108 13.13 -5.64 17.30
N ILE A 109 13.08 -6.73 16.55
CA ILE A 109 14.05 -7.84 16.66
C ILE A 109 15.44 -7.42 16.16
N ALA A 110 15.51 -6.69 15.05
CA ALA A 110 16.77 -6.23 14.46
C ALA A 110 17.51 -5.21 15.34
N TYR A 111 16.80 -4.42 16.13
CA TYR A 111 17.40 -3.44 17.04
C TYR A 111 18.16 -4.07 18.20
N LEU A 112 17.73 -5.23 18.69
CA LEU A 112 18.39 -5.89 19.82
C LEU A 112 19.89 -6.16 19.56
N PRO A 113 20.29 -6.85 18.47
CA PRO A 113 21.70 -7.06 18.16
C PRO A 113 22.44 -5.77 17.79
N LEU A 114 21.76 -4.80 17.19
CA LEU A 114 22.38 -3.50 16.86
C LEU A 114 22.74 -2.70 18.10
N VAL A 115 21.92 -2.75 19.15
CA VAL A 115 22.20 -2.09 20.43
C VAL A 115 23.34 -2.80 21.15
N ILE A 116 23.38 -4.13 21.13
CA ILE A 116 24.47 -4.91 21.73
C ILE A 116 25.82 -4.53 21.08
N HIS A 117 25.88 -4.55 19.75
CA HIS A 117 27.08 -4.14 19.00
C HIS A 117 27.46 -2.67 19.19
N ALA A 118 26.51 -1.81 19.57
CA ALA A 118 26.80 -0.41 19.91
C ALA A 118 27.43 -0.25 21.30
N THR A 119 27.18 -1.20 22.21
CA THR A 119 27.66 -1.16 23.60
C THR A 119 28.93 -1.98 23.82
N GLU A 120 29.25 -2.88 22.90
CA GLU A 120 30.45 -3.71 22.94
C GLU A 120 31.58 -3.11 22.08
N PRO A 121 32.85 -3.27 22.50
CA PRO A 121 33.99 -2.91 21.66
C PRO A 121 34.07 -3.91 20.50
N THR A 122 33.42 -3.57 19.39
CA THR A 122 33.43 -4.32 18.14
C THR A 122 34.25 -3.60 17.08
N ASP A 123 34.84 -4.34 16.14
CA ASP A 123 35.58 -3.78 14.99
C ASP A 123 34.64 -3.21 13.91
N VAL A 124 33.34 -3.13 14.19
CA VAL A 124 32.32 -2.64 13.26
C VAL A 124 32.48 -1.13 13.08
N SER A 125 32.48 -0.68 11.82
CA SER A 125 32.56 0.74 11.53
C SER A 125 31.36 1.48 12.13
N THR A 126 31.61 2.60 12.84
CA THR A 126 30.54 3.44 13.38
C THR A 126 29.55 3.88 12.31
N VAL A 127 30.02 4.10 11.07
CA VAL A 127 29.16 4.43 9.92
C VAL A 127 28.23 3.27 9.58
N SER A 128 28.76 2.05 9.52
CA SER A 128 28.01 0.81 9.25
C SER A 128 26.92 0.58 10.30
N LEU A 129 27.26 0.78 11.58
CA LEU A 129 26.33 0.69 12.70
C LEU A 129 25.20 1.74 12.61
N VAL A 130 25.54 3.01 12.35
CA VAL A 130 24.54 4.08 12.19
C VAL A 130 23.63 3.81 10.99
N VAL A 131 24.18 3.38 9.86
CA VAL A 131 23.38 3.01 8.68
C VAL A 131 22.46 1.84 9.00
N ALA A 132 22.96 0.81 9.68
CA ALA A 132 22.16 -0.34 10.07
C ALA A 132 21.03 0.01 11.05
N MET A 133 21.20 1.05 11.89
CA MET A 133 20.14 1.58 12.74
C MET A 133 19.13 2.45 11.99
N LEU A 134 19.55 3.22 10.98
CA LEU A 134 18.65 4.12 10.24
C LEU A 134 17.80 3.39 9.21
N VAL A 135 18.34 2.39 8.51
CA VAL A 135 17.66 1.68 7.43
C VAL A 135 16.31 1.07 7.87
N PRO A 136 16.21 0.36 9.02
CA PRO A 136 14.93 -0.16 9.51
C PRO A 136 13.87 0.92 9.74
N VAL A 137 14.25 2.09 10.25
CA VAL A 137 13.33 3.22 10.47
C VAL A 137 12.76 3.71 9.14
N VAL A 138 13.64 3.91 8.15
CA VAL A 138 13.24 4.36 6.81
C VAL A 138 12.31 3.34 6.14
N ILE A 139 12.65 2.05 6.25
CA ILE A 139 11.82 0.96 5.74
C ILE A 139 10.43 0.99 6.37
N LEU A 140 10.34 1.01 7.71
CA LEU A 140 9.06 1.04 8.41
C LEU A 140 8.24 2.27 8.03
N PHE A 141 8.87 3.45 8.00
CA PHE A 141 8.22 4.70 7.61
C PHE A 141 7.60 4.60 6.20
N LEU A 142 8.34 4.08 5.23
CA LEU A 142 7.85 3.93 3.86
C LEU A 142 6.72 2.88 3.75
N VAL A 143 6.82 1.75 4.46
CA VAL A 143 5.74 0.74 4.50
C VAL A 143 4.47 1.34 5.12
N VAL A 144 4.59 2.14 6.18
CA VAL A 144 3.45 2.86 6.80
C VAL A 144 2.87 3.89 5.84
N MET A 145 3.70 4.67 5.15
CA MET A 145 3.25 5.62 4.14
C MET A 145 2.45 4.93 3.03
N ASN A 146 2.93 3.80 2.53
CA ASN A 146 2.22 2.99 1.53
C ASN A 146 0.84 2.58 2.02
N TYR A 147 0.75 2.08 3.26
CA TYR A 147 -0.53 1.72 3.87
C TYR A 147 -1.47 2.93 4.01
N LEU A 148 -0.95 4.09 4.43
CA LEU A 148 -1.75 5.31 4.57
C LEU A 148 -2.26 5.82 3.21
N ILE A 149 -1.45 5.76 2.16
CA ILE A 149 -1.85 6.12 0.80
C ILE A 149 -2.98 5.20 0.33
N VAL A 150 -2.84 3.89 0.50
CA VAL A 150 -3.91 2.93 0.16
C VAL A 150 -5.15 3.19 0.99
N ARG A 151 -5.03 3.33 2.32
CA ARG A 151 -6.16 3.58 3.21
C ARG A 151 -6.92 4.86 2.86
N ARG A 152 -6.23 5.91 2.42
CA ARG A 152 -6.83 7.18 2.03
C ARG A 152 -7.49 7.11 0.65
N SER A 153 -6.92 6.32 -0.25
CA SER A 153 -7.35 6.23 -1.65
C SER A 153 -8.40 5.15 -1.89
N LEU A 154 -8.44 4.10 -1.06
CA LEU A 154 -9.22 2.88 -1.24
C LEU A 154 -9.82 2.35 0.09
N PRO A 155 -11.15 2.34 0.27
CA PRO A 155 -12.14 3.04 -0.55
C PRO A 155 -12.02 4.57 -0.40
N PRO A 156 -12.33 5.35 -1.44
CA PRO A 156 -12.33 6.81 -1.35
C PRO A 156 -13.34 7.27 -0.29
N ALA A 157 -12.93 8.20 0.56
CA ALA A 157 -13.80 8.72 1.61
C ALA A 157 -15.07 9.38 1.01
N PRO A 158 -16.22 9.33 1.70
CA PRO A 158 -17.47 9.94 1.25
C PRO A 158 -17.31 11.42 0.87
N ALA A 159 -16.49 12.16 1.61
CA ALA A 159 -16.18 13.56 1.32
C ALA A 159 -15.47 13.78 -0.02
N ILE A 160 -14.64 12.82 -0.46
CA ILE A 160 -13.98 12.88 -1.76
C ILE A 160 -15.02 12.58 -2.84
N LEU A 161 -15.84 11.55 -2.67
CA LEU A 161 -16.91 11.22 -3.62
C LEU A 161 -17.87 12.40 -3.82
N HIS A 162 -18.30 13.05 -2.74
CA HIS A 162 -19.19 14.21 -2.82
C HIS A 162 -18.56 15.42 -3.55
N ARG A 163 -17.24 15.63 -3.43
CA ARG A 163 -16.53 16.67 -4.21
C ARG A 163 -16.54 16.42 -5.72
N TYR A 164 -16.66 15.15 -6.13
CA TYR A 164 -16.77 14.76 -7.53
C TYR A 164 -18.23 14.52 -7.95
N GLY A 165 -19.21 14.97 -7.15
CA GLY A 165 -20.64 14.83 -7.44
C GLY A 165 -21.16 13.40 -7.33
N LEU A 166 -20.52 12.57 -6.51
CA LEU A 166 -20.86 11.16 -6.36
C LEU A 166 -21.48 10.84 -5.00
N SER A 167 -22.60 10.11 -5.05
CA SER A 167 -23.30 9.59 -3.88
C SER A 167 -22.52 8.49 -3.16
N GLY A 168 -21.60 7.81 -3.88
CA GLY A 168 -20.90 6.65 -3.35
C GLY A 168 -21.79 5.41 -3.23
N GLU A 169 -22.88 5.36 -4.01
CA GLU A 169 -23.81 4.24 -4.01
C GLU A 169 -23.11 2.96 -4.47
N ILE A 170 -23.23 1.91 -3.65
CA ILE A 170 -22.61 0.62 -3.90
C ILE A 170 -23.53 -0.10 -4.90
N LEU A 171 -23.07 -0.21 -6.14
CA LEU A 171 -23.79 -0.96 -7.17
C LEU A 171 -23.52 -2.45 -6.91
N GLY A 172 -24.60 -3.23 -6.86
CA GLY A 172 -24.54 -4.69 -6.91
C GLY A 172 -23.81 -5.17 -8.17
N PRO A 173 -23.48 -6.47 -8.27
CA PRO A 173 -22.79 -7.02 -9.43
C PRO A 173 -23.55 -6.63 -10.72
N PRO A 174 -22.84 -6.32 -11.81
CA PRO A 174 -23.48 -5.93 -13.06
C PRO A 174 -24.41 -7.06 -13.51
N THR A 175 -25.71 -6.82 -13.48
CA THR A 175 -26.68 -7.65 -14.17
C THR A 175 -26.39 -7.55 -15.66
N GLN A 176 -25.82 -8.62 -16.21
CA GLN A 176 -25.46 -8.69 -17.62
C GLN A 176 -26.74 -8.85 -18.45
N SER A 177 -27.22 -7.75 -19.05
CA SER A 177 -27.78 -7.63 -20.41
C SER A 177 -28.74 -6.44 -20.50
N GLY A 178 -28.21 -5.23 -20.40
CA GLY A 178 -28.92 -4.00 -20.73
C GLY A 178 -27.92 -2.99 -21.32
N PRO A 179 -28.36 -2.09 -22.21
CA PRO A 179 -27.46 -1.07 -22.75
C PRO A 179 -26.83 -0.28 -21.60
N PRO A 180 -25.58 0.22 -21.78
CA PRO A 180 -24.82 0.84 -20.70
C PRO A 180 -25.67 1.87 -19.99
N ALA A 181 -25.82 1.70 -18.66
CA ALA A 181 -26.54 2.65 -17.84
C ALA A 181 -25.88 4.03 -18.05
N GLY A 182 -26.63 4.93 -18.70
CA GLY A 182 -26.19 6.29 -18.92
C GLY A 182 -25.87 6.98 -17.58
N PRO A 183 -25.10 8.07 -17.60
CA PRO A 183 -24.83 8.85 -16.40
C PRO A 183 -26.15 9.17 -15.67
N PRO A 184 -26.19 9.12 -14.32
CA PRO A 184 -27.39 9.44 -13.57
C PRO A 184 -27.92 10.80 -14.03
N ARG A 185 -29.22 10.85 -14.37
CA ARG A 185 -29.89 12.06 -14.83
C ARG A 185 -29.57 13.20 -13.87
N ARG A 186 -28.96 14.27 -14.40
CA ARG A 186 -28.85 15.58 -13.76
C ARG A 186 -30.21 15.89 -13.14
N TRP A 187 -30.28 15.92 -11.81
CA TRP A 187 -31.40 16.56 -11.14
C TRP A 187 -31.32 18.05 -11.50
N GLY A 188 -32.27 18.50 -12.32
CA GLY A 188 -32.46 19.92 -12.60
C GLY A 188 -32.83 20.66 -11.33
N PRO A 189 -32.56 21.97 -11.23
CA PRO A 189 -32.95 22.76 -10.07
C PRO A 189 -34.46 22.69 -9.86
N PRO A 190 -34.93 22.76 -8.60
CA PRO A 190 -36.35 22.76 -8.30
C PRO A 190 -37.04 23.90 -9.06
N GLN A 191 -38.08 23.55 -9.81
CA GLN A 191 -38.96 24.57 -10.38
C GLN A 191 -39.64 25.29 -9.22
N ALA A 192 -39.56 26.62 -9.28
CA ALA A 192 -40.07 27.57 -8.30
C ALA A 192 -41.59 27.51 -8.17
#